data_AF-W9GW41-F1
#
_entry.id   AF-W9GW41-F1
#
_cell.length_a   1.000
_cell.length_b   1.000
_cell.length_c   1.000
_cell.angle_alpha   90.00
_cell.angle_beta   90.00
_cell.angle_gamma   90.00
#
_symmetry.space_group_name_H-M   'P 1'
#
loop_
_entity.id
_entity.type
_entity.pdbx_description
1 polymer ?
#
loop_
_entity_poly.entity_id
_entity_poly.type
_entity_poly.pdbx_seq_one_letter_code
_entity_poly.pdbx_strand_id
1 'polypeptide(L)'
;MGHLALDRYKNIEAKLDAFCDRWKVAELDLLDLPEQERSDPEAELDVLVTMRPDADWTLFDRVSMQDELSDIFGRKAHFYSWTGLVEFGDRDRARMFRDSAHRLYVAV
;
A
#
# COMPACT_ATOMS: atom_id res chain seq x y z
N MET A 1 4.65 16.92 9.12
CA MET A 1 4.56 17.37 7.72
C MET A 1 4.66 16.14 6.85
N GLY A 2 3.69 15.71 6.04
CA GLY A 2 2.36 16.23 5.75
C GLY A 2 1.30 15.13 5.90
N HIS A 3 0.16 15.51 6.48
CA HIS A 3 -0.98 14.62 6.73
C HIS A 3 -2.01 14.68 5.57
N LEU A 4 -1.60 15.22 4.42
CA LEU A 4 -2.51 15.66 3.35
C LEU A 4 -3.17 14.52 2.55
N ALA A 5 -2.61 13.30 2.54
CA ALA A 5 -3.25 12.16 1.88
C ALA A 5 -4.40 11.55 2.70
N LEU A 6 -4.33 11.64 4.03
CA LEU A 6 -5.28 10.98 4.95
C LEU A 6 -6.63 11.71 5.04
N ASP A 7 -6.68 13.02 4.74
CA ASP A 7 -7.94 13.76 4.81
C ASP A 7 -8.98 13.26 3.80
N ARG A 8 -8.54 12.65 2.69
CA ARG A 8 -9.39 12.04 1.67
C ARG A 8 -9.89 10.64 2.04
N TYR A 9 -9.13 9.92 2.86
CA TYR A 9 -9.40 8.54 3.26
C TYR A 9 -9.79 8.43 4.73
N LYS A 10 -10.56 9.41 5.24
CA LYS A 10 -11.11 9.33 6.60
C LYS A 10 -12.07 8.13 6.70
N ASN A 11 -12.03 7.44 7.83
CA ASN A 11 -12.93 6.33 8.19
C ASN A 11 -12.73 5.00 7.44
N ILE A 12 -11.60 4.77 6.76
CA ILE A 12 -11.26 3.45 6.22
C ILE A 12 -10.35 2.62 7.14
N GLU A 13 -9.96 3.17 8.29
CA GLU A 13 -9.02 2.55 9.25
C GLU A 13 -9.46 1.13 9.63
N ALA A 14 -10.73 0.92 9.97
CA ALA A 14 -11.25 -0.41 10.30
C ALA A 14 -11.20 -1.40 9.11
N LYS A 15 -11.32 -0.91 7.87
CA LYS A 15 -11.18 -1.75 6.67
C LYS A 15 -9.72 -2.10 6.43
N LEU A 16 -8.82 -1.14 6.63
CA LEU A 16 -7.37 -1.37 6.53
C LEU A 16 -6.89 -2.33 7.62
N ASP A 17 -7.44 -2.25 8.82
CA ASP A 17 -7.13 -3.18 9.91
C ASP A 17 -7.56 -4.61 9.57
N ALA A 18 -8.80 -4.77 9.11
CA ALA A 18 -9.30 -6.07 8.65
C ALA A 18 -8.51 -6.64 7.46
N PHE A 19 -8.08 -5.77 6.53
CA PHE A 19 -7.19 -6.15 5.44
C PHE A 19 -5.83 -6.62 5.98
N CYS A 20 -5.23 -5.86 6.90
CA CYS A 20 -3.92 -6.20 7.44
C CYS A 20 -3.94 -7.51 8.24
N ASP A 21 -4.98 -7.74 9.03
CA ASP A 21 -5.15 -8.99 9.77
C ASP A 21 -5.35 -10.18 8.83
N ARG A 22 -6.29 -10.06 7.87
CA ARG A 22 -6.59 -11.12 6.89
C ARG A 22 -5.36 -11.53 6.09
N TRP A 23 -4.63 -10.54 5.57
CA TRP A 23 -3.51 -10.78 4.68
C TRP A 23 -2.16 -10.83 5.40
N LYS A 24 -2.14 -10.73 6.72
CA LYS A 24 -0.89 -10.70 7.51
C LYS A 24 0.08 -9.62 7.04
N VAL A 25 -0.45 -8.42 6.80
CA VAL A 25 0.35 -7.22 6.48
C VAL A 25 0.73 -6.54 7.79
N ALA A 26 2.01 -6.23 7.95
CA ALA A 26 2.53 -5.53 9.13
C ALA A 26 2.41 -4.00 8.99
N GLU A 27 2.72 -3.47 7.81
CA GLU A 27 2.68 -2.03 7.55
C GLU A 27 2.15 -1.77 6.15
N LEU A 28 1.43 -0.66 5.98
CA LEU A 28 0.90 -0.19 4.71
C LEU A 28 1.19 1.29 4.55
N ASP A 29 2.01 1.62 3.56
CA ASP A 29 2.41 2.98 3.23
C ASP A 29 1.86 3.37 1.85
N LEU A 30 1.40 4.62 1.68
CA LEU A 30 1.10 5.14 0.35
C LEU A 30 2.40 5.63 -0.29
N LEU A 31 2.66 5.17 -1.51
CA LEU A 31 3.70 5.73 -2.34
C LEU A 31 3.10 6.96 -3.01
N ASP A 32 3.56 8.14 -2.59
CA ASP A 32 2.92 9.36 -3.05
C ASP A 32 3.31 9.62 -4.50
N LEU A 33 2.30 9.67 -5.38
CA LEU A 33 2.50 10.08 -6.75
C LEU A 33 2.64 11.61 -6.79
N PRO A 34 3.46 12.14 -7.71
CA PRO A 34 3.67 13.58 -7.86
C PRO A 34 2.35 14.34 -7.96
N GLU A 35 2.34 15.62 -7.54
CA GLU A 35 1.13 16.48 -7.43
C GLU A 35 0.19 16.42 -8.65
N GLN A 36 0.74 16.21 -9.85
CA GLN A 36 -0.02 16.09 -11.09
C GLN A 36 -0.99 14.90 -11.11
N GLU A 37 -0.63 13.77 -10.51
CA GLU A 37 -1.46 12.54 -10.49
C GLU A 37 -2.48 12.54 -9.34
N ARG A 38 -2.34 13.44 -8.36
CA ARG A 38 -3.33 13.61 -7.27
C ARG A 38 -4.64 14.23 -7.72
N SER A 39 -4.59 14.98 -8.82
CA SER A 39 -5.73 15.69 -9.40
C SER A 39 -6.51 14.82 -10.38
N ASP A 40 -5.94 13.69 -10.80
CA ASP A 40 -6.57 12.75 -11.71
C ASP A 40 -7.34 11.66 -10.92
N PRO A 41 -8.68 11.61 -11.04
CA PRO A 41 -9.49 10.57 -10.40
C PRO A 41 -9.24 9.16 -10.97
N GLU A 42 -8.66 9.02 -12.17
CA GLU A 42 -8.34 7.72 -12.78
C GLU A 42 -6.92 7.23 -12.47
N ALA A 43 -6.06 8.07 -11.88
CA ALA A 43 -4.69 7.68 -11.54
C ALA A 43 -4.68 6.52 -10.52
N GLU A 44 -3.87 5.49 -10.80
CA GLU A 44 -3.69 4.35 -9.92
C GLU A 44 -3.07 4.79 -8.57
N LEU A 45 -3.41 4.10 -7.50
CA LEU A 45 -2.76 4.24 -6.19
C LEU A 45 -1.65 3.23 -6.06
N ASP A 46 -0.43 3.71 -5.90
CA ASP A 46 0.67 2.84 -5.51
C ASP A 46 0.75 2.72 -3.99
N VAL A 47 0.69 1.47 -3.51
CA VAL A 47 0.75 1.13 -2.09
C VAL A 47 1.96 0.25 -1.83
N LEU A 48 2.73 0.57 -0.80
CA LEU A 48 3.79 -0.30 -0.32
C LEU A 48 3.27 -1.10 0.88
N VAL A 49 3.34 -2.42 0.80
CA VAL A 49 2.97 -3.33 1.89
C VAL A 49 4.19 -4.04 2.44
N THR A 50 4.30 -4.10 3.76
CA THR A 50 5.29 -4.91 4.46
C THR A 50 4.63 -6.18 4.97
N MET A 51 5.15 -7.32 4.57
CA MET A 51 4.59 -8.63 4.95
C MET A 51 5.01 -8.99 6.37
N ARG A 52 4.13 -9.65 7.13
CA ARG A 52 4.56 -10.35 8.35
C ARG A 52 5.45 -11.55 7.98
N PRO A 53 6.37 -11.97 8.86
CA PRO A 53 7.28 -13.10 8.57
C PRO A 53 6.58 -14.44 8.31
N ASP A 54 5.34 -14.60 8.79
CA ASP A 54 4.52 -15.79 8.65
C ASP A 54 3.47 -15.69 7.51
N ALA A 55 3.59 -14.67 6.66
CA ALA A 55 2.75 -14.51 5.48
C ALA A 55 3.22 -15.41 4.35
N ASP A 56 2.29 -16.18 3.77
CA ASP A 56 2.52 -17.05 2.62
C ASP A 56 1.49 -16.70 1.54
N TRP A 57 1.84 -15.74 0.68
CA TRP A 57 0.94 -15.24 -0.35
C TRP A 57 1.19 -15.96 -1.67
N THR A 58 0.13 -16.52 -2.24
CA THR A 58 0.12 -17.01 -3.62
C THR A 58 -0.04 -15.86 -4.61
N LEU A 59 0.19 -16.12 -5.89
CA LEU A 59 -0.07 -15.14 -6.94
C LEU A 59 -1.55 -14.71 -6.98
N PHE A 60 -2.47 -15.64 -6.70
CA PHE A 60 -3.91 -15.33 -6.67
C PHE A 60 -4.28 -14.46 -5.47
N ASP A 61 -3.67 -14.69 -4.31
CA ASP A 61 -3.84 -13.82 -3.14
C ASP A 61 -3.45 -12.38 -3.48
N ARG A 62 -2.35 -12.19 -4.21
CA ARG A 62 -1.92 -10.85 -4.65
C ARG A 62 -2.92 -10.17 -5.58
N VAL A 63 -3.69 -10.91 -6.37
CA VAL A 63 -4.76 -10.33 -7.20
C VAL A 63 -5.92 -9.91 -6.30
N SER A 64 -6.38 -10.80 -5.42
CA SER A 64 -7.46 -10.51 -4.48
C SER A 64 -7.15 -9.34 -3.54
N MET A 65 -5.89 -9.22 -3.10
CA MET A 65 -5.42 -8.10 -2.30
C MET A 65 -5.50 -6.76 -3.05
N GLN A 66 -5.16 -6.74 -4.35
CA GLN A 66 -5.26 -5.53 -5.17
C GLN A 66 -6.71 -5.11 -5.38
N ASP A 67 -7.59 -6.07 -5.64
CA ASP A 67 -9.03 -5.82 -5.78
C ASP A 67 -9.60 -5.26 -4.47
N GLU A 68 -9.28 -5.89 -3.33
CA GLU A 68 -9.73 -5.44 -2.00
C GLU A 68 -9.21 -4.03 -1.64
N LEU A 69 -7.93 -3.74 -1.91
CA LEU A 69 -7.40 -2.39 -1.72
C LEU A 69 -8.09 -1.38 -2.62
N SER A 70 -8.37 -1.74 -3.88
CA SER A 70 -9.06 -0.86 -4.82
C SER A 70 -10.47 -0.51 -4.33
N ASP A 71 -11.18 -1.48 -3.75
CA ASP A 71 -12.49 -1.29 -3.14
C ASP A 71 -12.42 -0.43 -1.87
N ILE A 72 -11.39 -0.62 -1.03
CA ILE A 72 -11.18 0.18 0.18
C ILE A 72 -10.93 1.64 -0.16
N PHE A 73 -10.07 1.91 -1.15
CA PHE A 73 -9.71 3.27 -1.57
C PHE A 73 -10.72 3.89 -2.55
N GLY A 74 -11.63 3.09 -3.12
CA GLY A 74 -12.59 3.53 -4.14
C GLY A 74 -11.92 3.97 -5.45
N ARG A 75 -10.70 3.48 -5.70
CA ARG A 75 -9.86 3.81 -6.85
C ARG A 75 -8.91 2.64 -7.08
N LYS A 76 -8.54 2.40 -8.34
CA LYS A 76 -7.62 1.32 -8.70
C LYS A 76 -6.32 1.44 -7.90
N ALA A 77 -6.02 0.41 -7.11
CA ALA A 77 -4.83 0.34 -6.27
C ALA A 77 -3.93 -0.78 -6.78
N HIS A 78 -2.67 -0.45 -6.97
CA HIS A 78 -1.60 -1.39 -7.22
C HIS A 78 -0.70 -1.43 -5.99
N PHE A 79 -0.23 -2.63 -5.60
CA PHE A 79 0.66 -2.73 -4.44
C PHE A 79 1.99 -3.40 -4.77
N TYR A 80 3.02 -2.92 -4.08
CA TYR A 80 4.35 -3.52 -4.06
C TYR A 80 4.59 -4.11 -2.68
N SER A 81 5.16 -5.30 -2.62
CA SER A 81 5.60 -5.89 -1.36
C SER A 81 7.05 -5.46 -1.08
N TRP A 82 7.29 -4.80 0.06
CA TRP A 82 8.63 -4.41 0.50
C TRP A 82 9.59 -5.59 0.54
N THR A 83 9.16 -6.72 1.12
CA THR A 83 9.92 -7.97 1.14
C THR A 83 10.30 -8.41 -0.28
N GLY A 84 9.35 -8.41 -1.21
CA GLY A 84 9.61 -8.72 -2.62
C GLY A 84 10.59 -7.75 -3.30
N LEU A 85 10.54 -6.46 -2.96
CA LEU A 85 11.44 -5.44 -3.51
C LEU A 85 12.87 -5.55 -2.96
N VAL A 86 13.03 -5.92 -1.69
CA VAL A 86 14.35 -6.03 -1.03
C VAL A 86 15.01 -7.38 -1.28
N GLU A 87 14.24 -8.47 -1.23
CA GLU A 87 14.76 -9.84 -1.39
C GLU A 87 14.98 -10.21 -2.85
N PHE A 88 14.09 -9.78 -3.75
CA PHE A 88 14.07 -10.21 -5.16
C PHE A 88 14.18 -9.06 -6.16
N GLY A 89 14.29 -7.82 -5.68
CA GLY A 89 14.30 -6.62 -6.52
C GLY A 89 15.60 -5.83 -6.48
N ASP A 90 15.58 -4.69 -7.17
CA ASP A 90 16.65 -3.71 -7.17
C ASP A 90 16.62 -2.89 -5.87
N ARG A 91 17.70 -2.98 -5.08
CA ARG A 91 17.80 -2.31 -3.78
C ARG A 91 17.80 -0.78 -3.90
N ASP A 92 18.28 -0.21 -5.01
CA ASP A 92 18.22 1.23 -5.22
C ASP A 92 16.77 1.66 -5.50
N ARG A 93 16.00 0.85 -6.23
CA ARG A 93 14.56 1.06 -6.43
C ARG A 93 13.77 0.92 -5.13
N ALA A 94 14.10 -0.06 -4.30
CA ALA A 94 13.51 -0.20 -2.97
C ALA A 94 13.77 1.05 -2.12
N ARG A 95 15.00 1.59 -2.14
CA ARG A 95 15.33 2.83 -1.43
C ARG A 95 14.47 4.01 -1.91
N MET A 96 14.31 4.18 -3.22
CA MET A 96 13.45 5.24 -3.79
C MET A 96 11.99 5.14 -3.32
N PHE A 97 11.42 3.93 -3.26
CA PHE A 97 10.07 3.75 -2.74
C PHE A 97 9.96 4.15 -1.28
N ARG A 98 10.95 3.80 -0.44
CA ARG A 98 10.92 4.14 0.98
C ARG A 98 11.10 5.63 1.24
N ASP A 99 11.94 6.29 0.45
CA ASP A 99 12.17 7.74 0.58
C ASP A 99 10.92 8.56 0.17
N SER A 100 10.10 8.01 -0.73
CA SER A 100 8.84 8.61 -1.21
C SER A 100 7.59 8.08 -0.51
N ALA A 101 7.72 7.12 0.40
CA ALA A 101 6.60 6.51 1.11
C ALA A 101 6.09 7.44 2.21
N HIS A 102 4.79 7.71 2.20
CA HIS A 102 4.10 8.32 3.33
C HIS A 102 3.27 7.28 4.05
N ARG A 103 3.62 7.09 5.33
CA ARG A 103 2.96 6.13 6.20
C ARG A 103 1.47 6.40 6.32
N LEU A 104 0.67 5.42 5.90
CA LEU A 104 -0.79 5.49 5.95
C LEU A 104 -1.33 4.73 7.17
N TYR A 105 -0.85 3.51 7.38
CA TYR A 105 -1.35 2.63 8.41
C TYR A 105 -0.27 1.69 8.93
N VAL A 106 -0.26 1.47 10.25
CA VAL A 106 0.57 0.46 10.90
C VAL A 106 -0.38 -0.45 11.65
N ALA A 107 -0.36 -1.73 11.29
CA ALA A 107 -1.18 -2.73 12.00
C ALA A 107 -0.67 -2.87 13.44
N VAL A 108 -1.61 -3.01 14.38
CA VAL A 108 -1.32 -3.16 15.82
C VAL A 108 -1.05 -4.61 16.17
#